data_AF-A0A3S8FSJ9-F1
#
_entry.id   AF-A0A3S8FSJ9-F1
#
_cell.length_a   1.000
_cell.length_b   1.000
_cell.length_c   1.000
_cell.angle_alpha   90.00
_cell.angle_beta   90.00
_cell.angle_gamma   90.00
#
_symmetry.space_group_name_H-M   'P 1'
#
loop_
_entity.id
_entity.type
_entity.pdbx_description
1 polymer ?
#
loop_
_entity_poly.entity_id
_entity_poly.type
_entity_poly.pdbx_seq_one_letter_code
_entity_poly.pdbx_strand_id
1 'polypeptide(L)'
;VDPKDCTSFPCLIFNDDFDFLDHEVWEHEVTMSGGGNWEFQVYVNNRSVSYTRDSTLFIKPALVSEWKDEAFLTSGNLNLWGMNGRGDVCTGNSFWGCERTGTADNLINPVMSARLRTLSDFAFKYGRIEVRAKMPRGDWLWPAIWLLPRNWPYGAWPASGEIDIVESRGNDNYGELGNQYGGTTMHWGPFWPLNRYDLTHEEYKANDGSFADSFHTWRIDWTKDKLEAYLDDVLVMTADPGSSFWEFGGFGDNID
;
A
#
# COMPACT_ATOMS: atom_id res chain seq x y z
N VAL A 1 -13.79 19.03 -10.11
CA VAL A 1 -13.06 20.24 -10.57
C VAL A 1 -11.92 19.70 -11.42
N ASP A 2 -11.72 20.16 -12.65
CA ASP A 2 -10.58 19.68 -13.44
C ASP A 2 -9.27 20.13 -12.76
N PRO A 3 -8.34 19.21 -12.41
CA PRO A 3 -7.06 19.59 -11.81
C PRO A 3 -6.25 20.61 -12.64
N LYS A 4 -6.50 20.68 -13.96
CA LYS A 4 -5.80 21.58 -14.89
C LYS A 4 -6.28 23.04 -14.82
N ASP A 5 -7.45 23.30 -14.25
CA ASP A 5 -8.09 24.63 -14.24
C ASP A 5 -7.93 25.36 -12.90
N CYS A 6 -7.02 24.89 -12.06
CA CYS A 6 -7.00 25.28 -10.65
C CYS A 6 -6.16 26.54 -10.37
N THR A 7 -6.82 27.63 -9.99
CA THR A 7 -6.18 28.95 -9.75
C THR A 7 -6.31 29.48 -8.31
N SER A 8 -6.91 28.74 -7.38
CA SER A 8 -7.06 29.15 -5.98
C SER A 8 -7.09 27.97 -5.00
N PHE A 9 -6.64 28.19 -3.76
CA PHE A 9 -6.57 27.19 -2.69
C PHE A 9 -7.92 27.03 -1.96
N PRO A 10 -8.34 25.80 -1.56
CA PRO A 10 -7.70 24.51 -1.83
C PRO A 10 -7.88 24.08 -3.29
N CYS A 11 -6.83 23.45 -3.82
CA CYS A 11 -6.70 23.09 -5.22
C CYS A 11 -6.67 21.58 -5.40
N LEU A 12 -7.56 21.03 -6.22
CA LEU A 12 -7.48 19.62 -6.62
C LEU A 12 -6.37 19.49 -7.66
N ILE A 13 -5.33 18.71 -7.37
CA ILE A 13 -4.17 18.52 -8.27
C ILE A 13 -4.11 17.12 -8.89
N PHE A 14 -4.88 16.19 -8.34
CA PHE A 14 -5.00 14.82 -8.81
C PHE A 14 -6.30 14.22 -8.27
N ASN A 15 -7.01 13.49 -9.13
CA ASN A 15 -8.11 12.61 -8.73
C ASN A 15 -8.21 11.45 -9.71
N ASP A 16 -8.75 10.34 -9.23
CA ASP A 16 -9.18 9.24 -10.06
C ASP A 16 -10.49 8.70 -9.48
N ASP A 17 -11.57 8.83 -10.24
CA ASP A 17 -12.90 8.34 -9.88
C ASP A 17 -13.08 6.85 -10.28
N PHE A 18 -12.04 6.25 -10.88
CA PHE A 18 -11.99 4.85 -11.28
C PHE A 18 -13.14 4.40 -12.20
N ASP A 19 -13.59 5.29 -13.10
CA ASP A 19 -14.46 4.93 -14.22
C ASP A 19 -13.78 3.89 -15.14
N PHE A 20 -12.46 3.98 -15.27
CA PHE A 20 -11.58 2.97 -15.84
C PHE A 20 -10.25 2.96 -15.07
N LEU A 21 -9.44 1.89 -15.20
CA LEU A 21 -8.09 1.89 -14.64
C LEU A 21 -7.14 2.56 -15.63
N ASP A 22 -6.73 3.80 -15.33
CA ASP A 22 -5.77 4.53 -16.14
C ASP A 22 -4.35 3.98 -15.93
N HIS A 23 -3.78 3.39 -16.98
CA HIS A 23 -2.44 2.80 -16.97
C HIS A 23 -1.31 3.80 -17.25
N GLU A 24 -1.64 5.05 -17.61
CA GLU A 24 -0.66 6.13 -17.65
C GLU A 24 -0.37 6.62 -16.22
N VAL A 25 -1.38 6.59 -15.35
CA VAL A 25 -1.28 6.99 -13.94
C VAL A 25 -0.86 5.83 -13.05
N TRP A 26 -1.55 4.69 -13.13
CA TRP A 26 -1.37 3.55 -12.23
C TRP A 26 -0.59 2.42 -12.89
N GLU A 27 0.63 2.22 -12.39
CA GLU A 27 1.48 1.10 -12.75
C GLU A 27 1.24 -0.08 -11.80
N HIS A 28 1.16 -1.30 -12.36
CA HIS A 28 1.19 -2.52 -11.57
C HIS A 28 2.61 -2.88 -11.16
N GLU A 29 2.82 -3.15 -9.88
CA GLU A 29 3.96 -3.95 -9.46
C GLU A 29 3.72 -5.42 -9.86
N VAL A 30 4.74 -6.05 -10.45
CA VAL A 30 4.68 -7.42 -10.95
C VAL A 30 5.86 -8.20 -10.40
N THR A 31 5.64 -8.97 -9.33
CA THR A 31 6.70 -9.72 -8.65
C THR A 31 6.17 -10.71 -7.59
N MET A 32 6.97 -11.74 -7.30
CA MET A 32 6.86 -12.65 -6.15
C MET A 32 7.82 -12.29 -5.00
N SER A 33 8.48 -11.14 -5.02
CA SER A 33 9.53 -10.77 -4.05
C SER A 33 9.07 -10.68 -2.59
N GLY A 34 7.76 -10.74 -2.31
CA GLY A 34 7.23 -10.82 -0.95
C GLY A 34 7.01 -9.48 -0.24
N GLY A 35 6.92 -8.38 -0.99
CA GLY A 35 6.50 -7.06 -0.48
C GLY A 35 7.43 -6.38 0.52
N GLY A 36 8.52 -7.03 0.95
CA GLY A 36 9.37 -6.59 2.06
C GLY A 36 9.07 -7.32 3.38
N ASN A 37 7.93 -8.00 3.48
CA ASN A 37 7.43 -8.63 4.70
C ASN A 37 7.27 -10.16 4.59
N TRP A 38 7.94 -10.79 3.61
CA TRP A 38 7.77 -12.22 3.30
C TRP A 38 6.33 -12.61 2.97
N GLU A 39 5.62 -11.70 2.31
CA GLU A 39 4.24 -11.92 1.88
C GLU A 39 4.15 -13.02 0.82
N PHE A 40 3.06 -13.79 0.85
CA PHE A 40 2.94 -15.03 0.07
C PHE A 40 2.20 -14.86 -1.26
N GLN A 41 1.72 -13.67 -1.62
CA GLN A 41 1.09 -13.42 -2.91
C GLN A 41 2.12 -13.14 -4.03
N VAL A 42 1.73 -13.41 -5.26
CA VAL A 42 2.33 -12.81 -6.45
C VAL A 42 1.52 -11.57 -6.84
N TYR A 43 2.20 -10.44 -7.00
CA TYR A 43 1.58 -9.26 -7.61
C TYR A 43 1.61 -9.40 -9.13
N VAL A 44 0.45 -9.21 -9.78
CA VAL A 44 0.28 -9.38 -11.23
C VAL A 44 -0.60 -8.29 -11.83
N ASN A 45 -0.33 -7.93 -13.09
CA ASN A 45 -1.27 -7.19 -13.91
C ASN A 45 -2.29 -8.16 -14.53
N ASN A 46 -3.32 -8.53 -13.77
CA ASN A 46 -4.40 -9.41 -14.22
C ASN A 46 -5.77 -8.84 -13.84
N ARG A 47 -6.71 -8.84 -14.80
CA ARG A 47 -8.06 -8.29 -14.63
C ARG A 47 -8.96 -9.15 -13.74
N SER A 48 -8.57 -10.39 -13.41
CA SER A 48 -9.27 -11.17 -12.38
C SER A 48 -9.04 -10.64 -10.96
N VAL A 49 -7.91 -9.96 -10.73
CA VAL A 49 -7.50 -9.46 -9.41
C VAL A 49 -7.42 -7.94 -9.29
N SER A 50 -7.38 -7.22 -10.41
CA SER A 50 -7.43 -5.76 -10.43
C SER A 50 -8.27 -5.25 -11.60
N TYR A 51 -9.38 -4.59 -11.31
CA TYR A 51 -10.29 -4.07 -12.32
C TYR A 51 -11.13 -2.94 -11.75
N THR A 52 -11.66 -2.09 -12.62
CA THR A 52 -12.69 -1.13 -12.23
C THR A 52 -14.08 -1.65 -12.59
N ARG A 53 -15.07 -1.31 -11.77
CA ARG A 53 -16.49 -1.52 -12.04
C ARG A 53 -17.29 -0.51 -11.23
N ASP A 54 -18.32 0.09 -11.80
CA ASP A 54 -19.22 1.00 -11.08
C ASP A 54 -18.44 2.14 -10.37
N SER A 55 -17.50 2.78 -11.07
CA SER A 55 -16.63 3.85 -10.55
C SER A 55 -15.89 3.46 -9.26
N THR A 56 -15.46 2.20 -9.20
CA THR A 56 -14.74 1.63 -8.06
C THR A 56 -13.62 0.75 -8.57
N LEU A 57 -12.40 0.99 -8.10
CA LEU A 57 -11.29 0.06 -8.23
C LEU A 57 -11.48 -1.12 -7.27
N PHE A 58 -11.41 -2.34 -7.81
CA PHE A 58 -11.35 -3.57 -7.05
C PHE A 58 -9.93 -4.13 -7.11
N ILE A 59 -9.31 -4.31 -5.95
CA ILE A 59 -8.17 -5.21 -5.75
C ILE A 59 -8.71 -6.43 -5.04
N LYS A 60 -8.82 -7.54 -5.76
CA LYS A 60 -9.46 -8.77 -5.31
C LYS A 60 -8.48 -9.95 -5.40
N PRO A 61 -7.86 -10.37 -4.30
CA PRO A 61 -7.01 -11.55 -4.31
C PRO A 61 -7.75 -12.80 -4.79
N ALA A 62 -7.02 -13.69 -5.46
CA ALA A 62 -7.52 -14.98 -5.96
C ALA A 62 -6.45 -16.05 -5.82
N LEU A 63 -6.81 -17.34 -5.84
CA LEU A 63 -5.81 -18.41 -5.79
C LEU A 63 -5.08 -18.53 -7.14
N VAL A 64 -3.78 -18.79 -7.11
CA VAL A 64 -3.02 -19.13 -8.34
C VAL A 64 -3.56 -20.40 -8.98
N SER A 65 -4.08 -21.34 -8.18
CA SER A 65 -4.67 -22.59 -8.69
C SER A 65 -5.94 -22.37 -9.52
N GLU A 66 -6.66 -21.26 -9.33
CA GLU A 66 -7.77 -20.87 -10.22
C GLU A 66 -7.29 -20.49 -11.63
N TRP A 67 -6.02 -20.09 -11.77
CA TRP A 67 -5.41 -19.72 -13.04
C TRP A 67 -4.58 -20.84 -13.67
N LYS A 68 -3.89 -21.65 -12.87
CA LYS A 68 -2.89 -22.61 -13.33
C LYS A 68 -3.07 -24.05 -12.87
N ASP A 69 -4.13 -24.37 -12.12
CA ASP A 69 -4.32 -25.61 -11.35
C ASP A 69 -3.42 -25.75 -10.10
N GLU A 70 -3.77 -26.70 -9.23
CA GLU A 70 -3.07 -26.92 -7.96
C GLU A 70 -1.71 -27.61 -8.13
N ALA A 71 -1.55 -28.49 -9.13
CA ALA A 71 -0.29 -29.19 -9.40
C ALA A 71 0.79 -28.20 -9.85
N PHE A 72 0.40 -27.10 -10.50
CA PHE A 72 1.31 -26.03 -10.86
C PHE A 72 2.06 -25.43 -9.67
N LEU A 73 1.47 -25.38 -8.48
CA LEU A 73 2.14 -24.83 -7.29
C LEU A 73 3.39 -25.60 -6.88
N THR A 74 3.45 -26.91 -7.18
CA THR A 74 4.53 -27.83 -6.76
C THR A 74 5.41 -28.32 -7.90
N SER A 75 5.10 -27.96 -9.15
CA SER A 75 5.82 -28.47 -10.34
C SER A 75 5.91 -27.49 -11.49
N GLY A 76 5.10 -26.42 -11.46
CA GLY A 76 5.07 -25.39 -12.48
C GLY A 76 6.28 -24.48 -12.42
N ASN A 77 6.52 -23.78 -13.52
CA ASN A 77 7.43 -22.65 -13.57
C ASN A 77 6.59 -21.40 -13.85
N LEU A 78 6.55 -20.46 -12.91
CA LEU A 78 5.92 -19.17 -13.08
C LEU A 78 6.99 -18.15 -13.46
N ASN A 79 6.97 -17.73 -14.72
CA ASN A 79 7.88 -16.74 -15.28
C ASN A 79 7.14 -15.44 -15.58
N LEU A 80 7.54 -14.35 -14.93
CA LEU A 80 6.95 -13.02 -15.03
C LEU A 80 7.66 -12.12 -16.06
N TRP A 81 8.72 -12.60 -16.72
CA TRP A 81 9.45 -11.86 -17.77
C TRP A 81 8.65 -11.87 -19.07
N GLY A 82 7.62 -11.03 -19.15
CA GLY A 82 6.80 -10.85 -20.36
C GLY A 82 5.47 -11.61 -20.36
N MET A 83 4.92 -11.85 -19.17
CA MET A 83 3.74 -12.69 -18.94
C MET A 83 2.50 -12.29 -19.77
N ASN A 84 2.43 -11.04 -20.28
CA ASN A 84 1.28 -10.52 -21.01
C ASN A 84 1.62 -9.87 -22.38
N GLY A 85 2.86 -9.93 -22.87
CA GLY A 85 3.24 -9.38 -24.18
C GLY A 85 3.04 -7.86 -24.39
N ARG A 86 2.57 -7.12 -23.37
CA ARG A 86 2.28 -5.67 -23.39
C ARG A 86 3.34 -4.80 -22.71
N GLY A 87 4.54 -5.34 -22.47
CA GLY A 87 5.55 -4.64 -21.68
C GLY A 87 5.36 -4.75 -20.17
N ASP A 88 4.44 -5.61 -19.70
CA ASP A 88 4.37 -6.07 -18.31
C ASP A 88 5.63 -6.90 -18.00
N VAL A 89 6.69 -6.19 -17.65
CA VAL A 89 7.97 -6.75 -17.24
C VAL A 89 7.95 -6.83 -15.73
N CYS A 90 8.47 -7.93 -15.18
CA CYS A 90 8.67 -8.05 -13.75
C CYS A 90 9.38 -6.81 -13.17
N THR A 91 8.82 -6.23 -12.13
CA THR A 91 9.26 -4.96 -11.55
C THR A 91 10.26 -5.13 -10.40
N GLY A 92 10.49 -6.36 -9.94
CA GLY A 92 11.44 -6.65 -8.87
C GLY A 92 11.84 -8.13 -8.83
N ASN A 93 13.14 -8.42 -8.91
CA ASN A 93 13.65 -9.80 -8.94
C ASN A 93 14.29 -10.26 -7.61
N SER A 94 14.11 -9.51 -6.53
CA SER A 94 14.59 -9.94 -5.22
C SER A 94 13.99 -11.29 -4.84
N PHE A 95 14.80 -12.18 -4.26
CA PHE A 95 14.37 -13.52 -3.84
C PHE A 95 13.69 -14.33 -4.96
N TRP A 96 14.24 -14.33 -6.17
CA TRP A 96 13.62 -15.00 -7.33
C TRP A 96 12.20 -14.47 -7.61
N GLY A 97 12.01 -13.15 -7.46
CA GLY A 97 10.70 -12.50 -7.60
C GLY A 97 10.09 -12.60 -9.00
N CYS A 98 10.93 -12.74 -10.04
CA CYS A 98 10.45 -12.73 -11.42
C CYS A 98 10.27 -14.11 -12.04
N GLU A 99 10.87 -15.14 -11.45
CA GLU A 99 10.73 -16.50 -11.95
C GLU A 99 10.93 -17.50 -10.81
N ARG A 100 9.95 -18.39 -10.62
CA ARG A 100 10.02 -19.47 -9.62
C ARG A 100 9.54 -20.78 -10.22
N THR A 101 10.23 -21.86 -9.88
CA THR A 101 9.77 -23.22 -10.14
C THR A 101 9.28 -23.80 -8.82
N GLY A 102 8.02 -24.20 -8.79
CA GLY A 102 7.42 -24.87 -7.65
C GLY A 102 8.05 -26.24 -7.41
N THR A 103 8.22 -26.61 -6.16
CA THR A 103 8.60 -27.95 -5.71
C THR A 103 7.71 -28.38 -4.55
N ALA A 104 7.84 -29.64 -4.10
CA ALA A 104 7.11 -30.12 -2.93
C ALA A 104 7.42 -29.33 -1.64
N ASP A 105 8.65 -28.78 -1.54
CA ASP A 105 9.11 -28.03 -0.36
C ASP A 105 9.01 -26.51 -0.53
N ASN A 106 8.95 -26.02 -1.78
CA ASN A 106 8.90 -24.59 -2.08
C ASN A 106 7.80 -24.34 -3.11
N LEU A 107 6.61 -24.03 -2.62
CA LEU A 107 5.49 -23.71 -3.47
C LEU A 107 5.72 -22.39 -4.21
N ILE A 108 5.20 -22.30 -5.44
CA ILE A 108 4.90 -21.00 -6.02
C ILE A 108 3.89 -20.29 -5.11
N ASN A 109 4.03 -18.97 -4.96
CA ASN A 109 3.12 -18.10 -4.22
C ASN A 109 1.67 -18.48 -4.51
N PRO A 110 0.90 -18.96 -3.50
CA PRO A 110 -0.40 -19.59 -3.76
C PRO A 110 -1.52 -18.60 -4.09
N VAL A 111 -1.29 -17.31 -3.87
CA VAL A 111 -2.27 -16.23 -4.05
C VAL A 111 -1.79 -15.24 -5.09
N MET A 112 -2.68 -14.79 -5.96
CA MET A 112 -2.50 -13.64 -6.83
C MET A 112 -3.17 -12.42 -6.21
N SER A 113 -2.52 -11.26 -6.30
CA SER A 113 -3.10 -9.97 -5.93
C SER A 113 -2.56 -8.88 -6.86
N ALA A 114 -2.89 -7.62 -6.58
CA ALA A 114 -2.35 -6.47 -7.28
C ALA A 114 -1.82 -5.43 -6.28
N ARG A 115 -0.75 -4.74 -6.68
CA ARG A 115 -0.24 -3.53 -6.04
C ARG A 115 -0.09 -2.48 -7.12
N LEU A 116 -0.78 -1.36 -6.93
CA LEU A 116 -0.79 -0.24 -7.88
C LEU A 116 0.03 0.90 -7.31
N ARG A 117 0.79 1.58 -8.17
CA ARG A 117 1.64 2.70 -7.80
C ARG A 117 1.55 3.82 -8.83
N THR A 118 1.60 5.07 -8.38
CA THR A 118 1.68 6.25 -9.25
C THR A 118 3.12 6.66 -9.58
N LEU A 119 4.10 5.78 -9.28
CA LEU A 119 5.54 6.07 -9.26
C LEU A 119 6.05 6.80 -10.52
N SER A 120 5.54 6.42 -11.68
CA SER A 120 6.00 6.92 -12.97
C SER A 120 5.35 8.26 -13.35
N ASP A 121 4.18 8.57 -12.81
CA ASP A 121 3.34 9.71 -13.22
C ASP A 121 3.20 10.75 -12.10
N PHE A 122 2.42 10.44 -11.07
CA PHE A 122 2.06 11.39 -10.02
C PHE A 122 2.84 11.21 -8.72
N ALA A 123 3.44 12.30 -8.25
CA ALA A 123 4.00 12.44 -6.92
C ALA A 123 3.77 13.88 -6.42
N PHE A 124 3.56 14.05 -5.12
CA PHE A 124 3.25 15.34 -4.52
C PHE A 124 3.99 15.49 -3.20
N LYS A 125 4.06 16.73 -2.72
CA LYS A 125 4.59 17.07 -1.41
C LYS A 125 3.66 18.07 -0.76
N TYR A 126 3.19 17.72 0.44
CA TYR A 126 2.16 18.44 1.18
C TYR A 126 0.80 18.46 0.47
N GLY A 127 -0.21 18.88 1.22
CA GLY A 127 -1.60 18.95 0.76
C GLY A 127 -2.48 17.96 1.50
N ARG A 128 -3.66 17.74 0.94
CA ARG A 128 -4.66 16.84 1.47
C ARG A 128 -4.83 15.66 0.53
N ILE A 129 -4.86 14.47 1.09
CA ILE A 129 -5.17 13.23 0.38
C ILE A 129 -6.42 12.66 1.00
N GLU A 130 -7.40 12.30 0.19
CA GLU A 130 -8.60 11.59 0.63
C GLU A 130 -8.74 10.33 -0.22
N VAL A 131 -8.87 9.18 0.44
CA VAL A 131 -9.16 7.91 -0.23
C VAL A 131 -10.41 7.32 0.40
N ARG A 132 -11.43 7.13 -0.44
CA ARG A 132 -12.67 6.47 -0.03
C ARG A 132 -12.61 5.00 -0.44
N ALA A 133 -12.50 4.11 0.54
CA ALA A 133 -12.33 2.68 0.30
C ALA A 133 -13.21 1.83 1.22
N LYS A 134 -13.34 0.55 0.88
CA LYS A 134 -13.91 -0.46 1.75
C LYS A 134 -12.91 -1.61 1.86
N MET A 135 -12.53 -1.96 3.07
CA MET A 135 -11.52 -2.99 3.29
C MET A 135 -12.09 -4.38 2.93
N PRO A 136 -11.26 -5.31 2.42
CA PRO A 136 -11.71 -6.66 2.17
C PRO A 136 -11.97 -7.42 3.47
N ARG A 137 -12.95 -8.33 3.44
CA ARG A 137 -13.16 -9.36 4.46
C ARG A 137 -12.62 -10.69 3.95
N GLY A 138 -11.80 -11.36 4.76
CA GLY A 138 -11.21 -12.64 4.42
C GLY A 138 -9.96 -12.92 5.25
N ASP A 139 -9.71 -14.20 5.53
CA ASP A 139 -8.57 -14.57 6.35
C ASP A 139 -7.24 -14.26 5.67
N TRP A 140 -6.28 -13.77 6.46
CA TRP A 140 -4.90 -13.48 6.04
C TRP A 140 -4.75 -12.32 5.05
N LEU A 141 -5.84 -11.59 4.79
CA LEU A 141 -5.79 -10.40 3.95
C LEU A 141 -5.19 -9.22 4.73
N TRP A 142 -4.31 -8.48 4.07
CA TRP A 142 -3.67 -7.27 4.59
C TRP A 142 -3.82 -6.15 3.55
N PRO A 143 -4.96 -5.45 3.54
CA PRO A 143 -5.12 -4.24 2.72
C PRO A 143 -4.27 -3.09 3.27
N ALA A 144 -3.68 -2.31 2.37
CA ALA A 144 -2.94 -1.10 2.70
C ALA A 144 -3.16 0.00 1.65
N ILE A 145 -3.26 1.25 2.12
CA ILE A 145 -3.18 2.46 1.30
C ILE A 145 -2.08 3.30 1.92
N TRP A 146 -1.02 3.57 1.16
CA TRP A 146 0.21 4.11 1.71
C TRP A 146 1.05 4.81 0.64
N LEU A 147 2.06 5.54 1.09
CA LEU A 147 2.90 6.39 0.27
C LEU A 147 4.38 6.08 0.53
N LEU A 148 5.15 6.06 -0.56
CA LEU A 148 6.61 6.03 -0.54
C LEU A 148 7.19 7.23 -1.29
N PRO A 149 8.40 7.68 -0.92
CA PRO A 149 9.11 8.72 -1.65
C PRO A 149 9.52 8.21 -3.04
N ARG A 150 9.23 9.00 -4.08
CA ARG A 150 9.64 8.68 -5.46
C ARG A 150 11.16 8.55 -5.61
N ASN A 151 11.93 9.39 -4.91
CA ASN A 151 13.36 9.59 -5.16
C ASN A 151 14.29 9.23 -3.99
N TRP A 152 13.77 8.74 -2.86
CA TRP A 152 14.57 8.31 -1.69
C TRP A 152 15.69 9.30 -1.27
N PRO A 153 15.39 10.59 -1.04
CA PRO A 153 16.42 11.64 -0.89
C PRO A 153 17.30 11.50 0.36
N TYR A 154 16.88 10.72 1.36
CA TYR A 154 17.59 10.56 2.63
C TYR A 154 18.20 9.15 2.78
N GLY A 155 18.19 8.34 1.71
CA GLY A 155 18.70 6.97 1.72
C GLY A 155 17.60 5.91 1.80
N ALA A 156 18.00 4.68 2.10
CA ALA A 156 17.09 3.55 2.17
C ALA A 156 16.03 3.70 3.28
N TRP A 157 14.98 2.91 3.21
CA TRP A 157 13.97 2.85 4.26
C TRP A 157 14.60 2.60 5.66
N PRO A 158 14.11 3.28 6.74
CA PRO A 158 13.01 4.23 6.78
C PRO A 158 13.49 5.69 6.65
N ALA A 159 14.76 5.94 6.30
CA ALA A 159 15.33 7.29 6.30
C ALA A 159 14.59 8.26 5.37
N SER A 160 14.15 7.77 4.22
CA SER A 160 13.35 8.60 3.29
C SER A 160 11.85 8.66 3.61
N GLY A 161 11.39 7.90 4.61
CA GLY A 161 10.02 7.91 5.09
C GLY A 161 9.09 6.91 4.40
N GLU A 162 8.00 6.61 5.10
CA GLU A 162 6.81 5.89 4.64
C GLU A 162 5.60 6.50 5.36
N ILE A 163 4.47 6.67 4.67
CA ILE A 163 3.22 7.14 5.28
C ILE A 163 2.13 6.14 4.95
N ASP A 164 1.67 5.41 5.96
CA ASP A 164 0.56 4.49 5.89
C ASP A 164 -0.72 5.22 6.26
N ILE A 165 -1.53 5.53 5.24
CA ILE A 165 -2.83 6.19 5.40
C ILE A 165 -3.76 5.24 6.17
N VAL A 166 -3.78 3.99 5.75
CA VAL A 166 -4.46 2.91 6.46
C VAL A 166 -3.84 1.56 6.14
N GLU A 167 -3.64 0.78 7.19
CA GLU A 167 -3.48 -0.67 7.14
C GLU A 167 -4.57 -1.34 7.97
N SER A 168 -5.04 -2.52 7.56
CA SER A 168 -6.03 -3.30 8.32
C SER A 168 -5.79 -4.80 8.09
N ARG A 169 -6.57 -5.66 8.73
CA ARG A 169 -6.62 -7.09 8.47
C ARG A 169 -8.00 -7.49 7.99
N GLY A 170 -8.10 -8.50 7.12
CA GLY A 170 -9.41 -8.94 6.63
C GLY A 170 -10.17 -9.89 7.55
N ASN A 171 -9.51 -10.45 8.57
CA ASN A 171 -10.08 -11.47 9.45
C ASN A 171 -11.22 -10.92 10.32
N ASP A 172 -12.36 -11.62 10.35
CA ASP A 172 -13.47 -11.27 11.27
C ASP A 172 -13.10 -11.52 12.74
N ASN A 173 -12.28 -12.54 13.00
CA ASN A 173 -11.90 -13.00 14.34
C ASN A 173 -10.38 -13.04 14.49
N TYR A 174 -9.76 -11.90 14.80
CA TYR A 174 -8.30 -11.80 14.99
C TYR A 174 -7.94 -10.88 16.17
N GLY A 175 -8.69 -11.01 17.27
CA GLY A 175 -8.50 -10.17 18.46
C GLY A 175 -8.69 -8.69 18.14
N GLU A 176 -7.83 -7.84 18.72
CA GLU A 176 -7.82 -6.38 18.50
C GLU A 176 -7.15 -5.97 17.19
N LEU A 177 -6.91 -6.92 16.29
CA LEU A 177 -6.30 -6.71 14.98
C LEU A 177 -7.18 -7.26 13.85
N GLY A 178 -8.47 -7.53 14.11
CA GLY A 178 -9.43 -7.95 13.09
C GLY A 178 -9.82 -6.82 12.12
N ASN A 179 -10.74 -7.10 11.20
CA ASN A 179 -11.22 -6.12 10.22
C ASN A 179 -12.01 -4.96 10.82
N GLN A 180 -12.29 -4.99 12.13
CA GLN A 180 -12.85 -3.88 12.87
C GLN A 180 -11.81 -2.81 13.21
N TYR A 181 -10.52 -3.10 13.01
CA TYR A 181 -9.40 -2.25 13.37
C TYR A 181 -8.61 -1.82 12.13
N GLY A 182 -8.04 -0.63 12.22
CA GLY A 182 -7.16 -0.04 11.22
C GLY A 182 -6.08 0.76 11.91
N GLY A 183 -4.93 0.89 11.26
CA GLY A 183 -3.80 1.66 11.76
C GLY A 183 -3.37 2.70 10.75
N THR A 184 -2.91 3.86 11.24
CA THR A 184 -2.14 4.81 10.44
C THR A 184 -0.76 4.93 11.06
N THR A 185 0.26 4.98 10.21
CA THR A 185 1.66 4.90 10.65
C THR A 185 2.51 5.82 9.80
N MET A 186 3.50 6.45 10.42
CA MET A 186 4.64 7.00 9.69
C MET A 186 5.89 6.22 10.06
N HIS A 187 6.60 5.64 9.10
CA HIS A 187 7.92 5.09 9.35
C HIS A 187 8.99 6.14 9.03
N TRP A 188 9.91 6.35 9.96
CA TRP A 188 10.98 7.33 9.86
C TRP A 188 12.11 6.99 10.85
N GLY A 189 13.27 7.57 10.63
CA GLY A 189 14.48 7.30 11.42
C GLY A 189 15.66 6.96 10.52
N PRO A 190 16.90 6.95 11.04
CA PRO A 190 18.08 6.92 10.19
C PRO A 190 18.29 5.57 9.46
N PHE A 191 17.83 4.44 10.03
CA PHE A 191 17.90 3.10 9.44
C PHE A 191 16.96 2.12 10.18
N TRP A 192 16.73 0.91 9.64
CA TRP A 192 15.73 -0.07 10.13
C TRP A 192 15.70 -0.28 11.67
N PRO A 193 16.83 -0.58 12.34
CA PRO A 193 16.92 -0.73 13.80
C PRO A 193 16.52 0.50 14.61
N LEU A 194 16.53 1.69 14.00
CA LEU A 194 16.16 2.96 14.61
C LEU A 194 14.91 3.57 13.97
N ASN A 195 14.06 2.75 13.37
CA ASN A 195 12.71 3.17 13.00
C ASN A 195 11.95 3.65 14.25
N ARG A 196 11.31 4.82 14.17
CA ARG A 196 10.56 5.48 15.26
C ARG A 196 9.07 5.58 14.98
N TYR A 197 8.55 4.65 14.19
CA TYR A 197 7.14 4.59 13.86
C TYR A 197 6.23 4.48 15.09
N ASP A 198 6.74 3.93 16.20
CA ASP A 198 6.05 3.84 17.49
C ASP A 198 5.65 5.21 18.06
N LEU A 199 6.35 6.29 17.68
CA LEU A 199 6.02 7.66 18.09
C LEU A 199 4.96 8.30 17.18
N THR A 200 4.65 7.66 16.05
CA THR A 200 3.77 8.16 14.98
C THR A 200 2.92 7.04 14.42
N HIS A 201 2.32 6.27 15.32
CA HIS A 201 1.41 5.18 15.01
C HIS A 201 0.18 5.31 15.88
N GLU A 202 -0.99 5.14 15.27
CA GLU A 202 -2.25 5.06 16.00
C GLU A 202 -3.12 3.95 15.41
N GLU A 203 -3.64 3.08 16.28
CA GLU A 203 -4.68 2.12 15.95
C GLU A 203 -6.05 2.69 16.33
N TYR A 204 -7.03 2.46 15.48
CA TYR A 204 -8.39 2.91 15.69
C TYR A 204 -9.39 1.84 15.24
N LYS A 205 -10.62 1.96 15.73
CA LYS A 205 -11.70 1.02 15.46
C LYS A 205 -12.76 1.65 14.58
N ALA A 206 -13.38 0.85 13.70
CA ALA A 206 -14.59 1.22 13.02
C ALA A 206 -15.69 1.59 14.04
N ASN A 207 -16.44 2.66 13.76
CA ASN A 207 -17.52 3.13 14.63
C ASN A 207 -18.67 2.11 14.73
N ASP A 208 -18.93 1.37 13.65
CA ASP A 208 -19.94 0.33 13.54
C ASP A 208 -19.43 -0.87 12.72
N GLY A 209 -19.54 -2.07 13.31
CA GLY A 209 -19.16 -3.30 12.61
C GLY A 209 -17.68 -3.37 12.27
N SER A 210 -17.36 -3.44 10.97
CA SER A 210 -16.00 -3.50 10.46
C SER A 210 -15.75 -2.60 9.25
N PHE A 211 -14.48 -2.31 8.95
CA PHE A 211 -14.10 -1.57 7.75
C PHE A 211 -14.43 -2.29 6.44
N ALA A 212 -14.91 -3.54 6.52
CA ALA A 212 -15.38 -4.31 5.37
C ALA A 212 -16.89 -4.18 5.11
N ASP A 213 -17.64 -3.58 6.03
CA ASP A 213 -19.10 -3.46 5.93
C ASP A 213 -19.51 -2.28 5.03
N SER A 214 -18.77 -1.18 5.09
CA SER A 214 -19.10 0.04 4.36
C SER A 214 -17.87 0.78 3.84
N PHE A 215 -18.08 1.78 3.00
CA PHE A 215 -16.99 2.65 2.57
C PHE A 215 -16.71 3.70 3.63
N HIS A 216 -15.44 3.88 3.95
CA HIS A 216 -14.95 4.92 4.83
C HIS A 216 -14.01 5.85 4.06
N THR A 217 -13.87 7.09 4.55
CA THR A 217 -12.94 8.06 3.99
C THR A 217 -11.74 8.19 4.92
N TRP A 218 -10.57 7.78 4.43
CA TRP A 218 -9.30 8.06 5.10
C TRP A 218 -8.68 9.31 4.50
N ARG A 219 -8.24 10.20 5.37
CA ARG A 219 -7.63 11.47 4.98
C ARG A 219 -6.32 11.70 5.67
N ILE A 220 -5.35 12.23 4.93
CA ILE A 220 -4.13 12.82 5.48
C ILE A 220 -4.09 14.30 5.10
N ASP A 221 -3.95 15.16 6.10
CA ASP A 221 -3.57 16.56 5.93
C ASP A 221 -2.08 16.70 6.25
N TRP A 222 -1.27 16.88 5.22
CA TRP A 222 0.18 16.94 5.32
C TRP A 222 0.68 18.35 5.04
N THR A 223 1.32 18.95 6.03
CA THR A 223 1.96 20.26 5.93
C THR A 223 3.47 20.14 6.11
N LYS A 224 4.18 21.26 6.01
CA LYS A 224 5.61 21.31 6.32
C LYS A 224 5.92 21.08 7.82
N ASP A 225 4.95 21.32 8.70
CA ASP A 225 5.17 21.33 10.14
C ASP A 225 4.63 20.06 10.80
N LYS A 226 3.50 19.53 10.30
CA LYS A 226 2.83 18.34 10.86
C LYS A 226 2.07 17.53 9.82
N LEU A 227 1.72 16.31 10.21
CA LEU A 227 0.80 15.42 9.50
C LEU A 227 -0.37 15.05 10.42
N GLU A 228 -1.60 15.18 9.92
CA GLU A 228 -2.82 14.84 10.64
C GLU A 228 -3.60 13.78 9.85
N ALA A 229 -3.92 12.66 10.49
CA ALA A 229 -4.69 11.58 9.90
C ALA A 229 -6.13 11.61 10.42
N TYR A 230 -7.10 11.39 9.52
CA TYR A 230 -8.51 11.36 9.85
C TYR A 230 -9.19 10.13 9.27
N LEU A 231 -10.16 9.59 10.02
CA LEU A 231 -11.12 8.59 9.60
C LEU A 231 -12.51 9.19 9.68
N ASP A 232 -13.24 9.25 8.55
CA ASP A 232 -14.60 9.81 8.47
C ASP A 232 -14.72 11.18 9.18
N ASP A 233 -13.79 12.08 8.85
CA ASP A 233 -13.64 13.43 9.42
C ASP A 233 -13.23 13.50 10.90
N VAL A 234 -13.06 12.37 11.59
CA VAL A 234 -12.55 12.31 12.96
C VAL A 234 -11.03 12.26 12.94
N LEU A 235 -10.37 13.20 13.62
CA LEU A 235 -8.91 13.18 13.80
C LEU A 235 -8.52 11.96 14.63
N VAL A 236 -7.65 11.11 14.10
CA VAL A 236 -7.16 9.91 14.78
C VAL A 236 -5.70 10.03 15.19
N MET A 237 -4.85 10.65 14.37
CA MET A 237 -3.42 10.81 14.69
C MET A 237 -2.94 12.21 14.35
N THR A 238 -2.04 12.75 15.17
CA THR A 238 -1.22 13.92 14.84
C THR A 238 0.25 13.57 15.02
N ALA A 239 1.02 13.71 13.95
CA ALA A 239 2.48 13.64 13.99
C ALA A 239 3.05 15.05 13.82
N ASP A 240 3.52 15.63 14.91
CA ASP A 240 4.16 16.94 14.97
C ASP A 240 5.54 16.79 15.63
N PRO A 241 6.64 16.77 14.85
CA PRO A 241 7.99 16.62 15.37
C PRO A 241 8.51 17.88 16.09
N GLY A 242 7.74 18.98 16.11
CA GLY A 242 8.16 20.26 16.66
C GLY A 242 9.29 20.89 15.83
N SER A 243 10.52 20.78 16.33
CA SER A 243 11.72 21.34 15.69
C SER A 243 12.24 20.46 14.55
N SER A 244 12.36 19.14 14.79
CA SER A 244 12.87 18.18 13.82
C SER A 244 12.53 16.75 14.22
N PHE A 245 12.44 15.85 13.24
CA PHE A 245 12.32 14.42 13.51
C PHE A 245 13.54 13.87 14.26
N TRP A 246 14.73 14.49 14.15
CA TRP A 246 15.92 14.03 14.88
C TRP A 246 15.76 14.18 16.39
N GLU A 247 15.31 15.36 16.83
CA GLU A 247 15.00 15.63 18.24
C GLU A 247 13.78 14.83 18.70
N PHE A 248 12.74 14.75 17.87
CA PHE A 248 11.52 13.98 18.18
C PHE A 248 11.83 12.49 18.41
N GLY A 249 12.78 11.91 17.66
CA GLY A 249 13.20 10.52 17.79
C GLY A 249 14.17 10.26 18.92
N GLY A 250 14.64 11.32 19.59
CA GLY A 250 15.66 11.25 20.64
C GLY A 250 16.99 10.71 20.12
N PHE A 251 17.37 10.98 18.87
CA PHE A 251 18.63 10.53 18.31
C PHE A 251 19.79 11.40 18.82
N GLY A 252 20.87 10.76 19.27
CA GLY A 252 22.08 11.46 19.69
C GLY A 252 22.99 11.79 18.51
N ASP A 253 23.89 12.76 18.70
CA ASP A 253 24.78 13.29 17.66
C ASP A 253 25.78 12.27 17.07
N ASN A 254 25.93 11.08 17.68
CA ASN A 254 26.87 10.05 17.24
C ASN A 254 26.27 9.02 16.26
N ILE A 255 25.06 9.26 15.75
CA ILE A 255 24.28 8.32 14.92
C ILE A 255 24.37 8.66 13.41
N ASP A 256 25.05 9.74 13.04
CA ASP A 256 25.25 10.20 11.65
C ASP A 256 26.24 9.33 10.85
#